data_AF-A0AAV2BV96-F1
#
_entry.id   AF-A0AAV2BV96-F1
#
_cell.length_a   1.000
_cell.length_b   1.000
_cell.length_c   1.000
_cell.angle_alpha   90.00
_cell.angle_beta   90.00
_cell.angle_gamma   90.00
#
_symmetry.space_group_name_H-M   'P 1'
#
loop_
_entity.id
_entity.type
_entity.pdbx_description
1 polymer ?
#
loop_
_entity_poly.entity_id
_entity_poly.type
_entity_poly.pdbx_seq_one_letter_code
_entity_poly.pdbx_strand_id
1 'polypeptide(L)'
;MTLIIDIATIDRQQIKMNQWIASEIKEQRDRKIEPKMAHLRNLLEKTRHFSTMQAYLRNDDTKFFNFFRMSIPSFDELHGRLKDTIQRKNTKMRNCIQPLEMLAITLRVGISTARVIVKDVCQALWNVLQSECLPHPTKEMGESVASGFEQTANFPHCIGAVDGKHVRLVNPIESGSMYYNYKDYYSIALMGIADSKYRFVFVHIGSYGKDCDSSIFKETQLWKSIESSSKNLPGYSNSSFLIDGSAGRE
;
A
#
# COMPACT_ATOMS: atom_id res chain seq x y z
N MET A 1 51.10 5.92 3.28
CA MET A 1 50.43 5.19 2.18
C MET A 1 48.94 5.45 2.32
N THR A 2 48.47 6.53 1.70
CA THR A 2 47.08 6.99 1.82
C THR A 2 46.25 6.23 0.78
N LEU A 3 45.33 5.39 1.24
CA LEU A 3 44.32 4.75 0.40
C LEU A 3 43.40 5.84 -0.15
N ILE A 4 43.74 6.36 -1.33
CA ILE A 4 42.79 7.10 -2.17
C ILE A 4 41.84 6.03 -2.73
N ILE A 5 40.76 5.77 -2.00
CA ILE A 5 39.63 5.02 -2.55
C ILE A 5 38.99 5.98 -3.53
N ASP A 6 39.31 5.76 -4.81
CA ASP A 6 38.91 6.57 -5.94
C ASP A 6 37.39 6.81 -5.91
N ILE A 7 36.97 8.05 -5.64
CA ILE A 7 35.57 8.51 -5.52
C ILE A 7 34.76 8.08 -6.76
N ALA A 8 35.41 7.98 -7.91
CA ALA A 8 34.82 7.51 -9.16
C ALA A 8 34.42 6.01 -9.14
N THR A 9 34.94 5.21 -8.21
CA THR A 9 34.60 3.79 -8.06
C THR A 9 33.38 3.59 -7.18
N ILE A 10 33.24 4.40 -6.12
CA ILE A 10 32.05 4.43 -5.26
C ILE A 10 30.84 4.91 -6.06
N ASP A 11 31.02 5.98 -6.84
CA ASP A 11 29.94 6.55 -7.67
C ASP A 11 29.47 5.56 -8.75
N ARG A 12 30.42 4.83 -9.38
CA ARG A 12 30.09 3.75 -10.33
C ARG A 12 29.37 2.56 -9.69
N GLN A 13 29.68 2.22 -8.44
CA GLN A 13 28.95 1.16 -7.72
C GLN A 13 27.55 1.62 -7.32
N GLN A 14 27.40 2.87 -6.87
CA GLN A 14 26.09 3.44 -6.53
C GLN A 14 25.19 3.56 -7.77
N ILE A 15 25.73 3.98 -8.91
CA ILE A 15 25.00 4.05 -10.19
C ILE A 15 24.54 2.65 -10.63
N LYS A 16 25.42 1.64 -10.54
CA LYS A 16 25.05 0.25 -10.87
C LYS A 16 23.99 -0.31 -9.92
N MET A 17 24.08 0.00 -8.62
CA MET A 17 23.08 -0.41 -7.63
C MET A 17 21.72 0.23 -7.93
N ASN A 18 21.69 1.53 -8.22
CA ASN A 18 20.46 2.25 -8.56
C ASN A 18 19.84 1.76 -9.88
N GLN A 19 20.66 1.44 -10.88
CA GLN A 19 20.21 0.82 -12.13
C GLN A 19 19.63 -0.58 -11.90
N TRP A 20 20.26 -1.36 -11.03
CA TRP A 20 19.75 -2.68 -10.65
C TRP A 20 18.41 -2.58 -9.90
N ILE A 21 18.31 -1.71 -8.89
CA ILE A 21 17.05 -1.46 -8.16
C ILE A 21 15.94 -1.01 -9.12
N ALA A 22 16.24 -0.09 -10.03
CA ALA A 22 15.27 0.37 -11.03
C ALA A 22 14.84 -0.76 -11.99
N SER A 23 15.76 -1.65 -12.37
CA SER A 23 15.46 -2.81 -13.22
C SER A 23 14.60 -3.84 -12.49
N GLU A 24 14.86 -4.09 -11.20
CA GLU A 24 14.07 -5.01 -10.37
C GLU A 24 12.66 -4.46 -10.13
N ILE A 25 12.52 -3.16 -9.83
CA ILE A 25 11.23 -2.48 -9.70
C ILE A 25 10.45 -2.55 -11.02
N LYS A 26 11.13 -2.32 -12.16
CA LYS A 26 10.51 -2.41 -13.49
C LYS A 26 10.09 -3.83 -13.81
N GLU A 27 10.93 -4.83 -13.53
CA GLU A 27 10.60 -6.24 -13.74
C GLU A 27 9.43 -6.68 -12.87
N GLN A 28 9.37 -6.25 -11.60
CA GLN A 28 8.21 -6.49 -10.74
C GLN A 28 6.95 -5.77 -11.21
N ARG A 29 7.09 -4.59 -11.83
CA ARG A 29 5.98 -3.84 -12.45
C ARG A 29 5.50 -4.50 -13.74
N ASP A 30 6.40 -5.07 -14.54
CA ASP A 30 6.10 -5.75 -15.80
C ASP A 30 5.54 -7.17 -15.57
N ARG A 31 6.01 -7.89 -14.53
CA ARG A 31 5.36 -9.10 -13.98
C ARG A 31 3.92 -8.84 -13.52
N LYS A 32 3.57 -7.57 -13.26
CA LYS A 32 2.23 -7.12 -12.86
C LYS A 32 1.27 -6.91 -14.05
N ILE A 33 1.75 -6.94 -15.30
CA ILE A 33 0.97 -6.57 -16.50
C ILE A 33 0.56 -7.76 -17.38
N GLU A 34 1.02 -8.99 -17.15
CA GLU A 34 0.47 -10.15 -17.87
C GLU A 34 -1.00 -10.43 -17.47
N PRO A 35 -1.90 -10.71 -18.43
CA PRO A 35 -3.29 -11.06 -18.17
C PRO A 35 -3.44 -12.52 -17.68
N LYS A 36 -2.58 -12.96 -16.75
CA LYS A 36 -2.61 -14.32 -16.14
C LYS A 36 -3.93 -14.66 -15.43
N MET A 37 -4.79 -13.66 -15.21
CA MET A 37 -6.06 -13.81 -14.49
C MET A 37 -7.30 -13.73 -15.39
N ALA A 38 -7.14 -13.56 -16.70
CA ALA A 38 -8.29 -13.53 -17.62
C ALA A 38 -9.07 -14.85 -17.59
N HIS A 39 -8.37 -15.98 -17.47
CA HIS A 39 -9.00 -17.29 -17.31
C HIS A 39 -9.76 -17.41 -15.98
N LEU A 40 -9.20 -16.89 -14.87
CA LEU A 40 -9.84 -16.95 -13.55
C LEU A 40 -11.02 -15.97 -13.41
N ARG A 41 -10.98 -14.82 -14.10
CA ARG A 41 -12.15 -13.92 -14.24
C ARG A 41 -13.25 -14.56 -15.08
N ASN A 42 -12.89 -15.20 -16.20
CA ASN A 42 -13.83 -15.99 -16.99
C ASN A 42 -14.38 -17.19 -16.19
N LEU A 43 -13.56 -17.80 -15.32
CA LEU A 43 -13.99 -18.88 -14.44
C LEU A 43 -15.00 -18.36 -13.40
N LEU A 44 -14.75 -17.19 -12.78
CA LEU A 44 -15.68 -16.50 -11.89
C LEU A 44 -17.04 -16.20 -12.55
N GLU A 45 -17.02 -15.74 -13.81
CA GLU A 45 -18.24 -15.45 -14.58
C GLU A 45 -18.98 -16.73 -15.00
N LYS A 46 -18.24 -17.82 -15.30
CA LYS A 46 -18.80 -19.08 -15.77
C LYS A 46 -19.27 -20.02 -14.67
N THR A 47 -18.55 -20.11 -13.54
CA THR A 47 -18.85 -21.14 -12.53
C THR A 47 -20.03 -20.78 -11.64
N ARG A 48 -20.36 -19.50 -11.44
CA ARG A 48 -21.44 -19.01 -10.52
C ARG A 48 -21.42 -19.60 -9.09
N HIS A 49 -20.45 -20.46 -8.77
CA HIS A 49 -20.32 -21.24 -7.54
C HIS A 49 -18.93 -20.96 -6.96
N PHE A 50 -18.90 -20.02 -6.01
CA PHE A 50 -17.70 -19.61 -5.31
C PHE A 50 -16.97 -20.78 -4.63
N SER A 51 -17.73 -21.76 -4.11
CA SER A 51 -17.22 -22.98 -3.49
C SER A 51 -16.30 -23.79 -4.41
N THR A 52 -16.65 -23.94 -5.68
CA THR A 52 -15.85 -24.70 -6.67
C THR A 52 -14.55 -23.97 -6.99
N MET A 53 -14.60 -22.64 -7.13
CA MET A 53 -13.40 -21.82 -7.36
C MET A 53 -12.46 -21.88 -6.16
N GLN A 54 -12.99 -21.78 -4.94
CA GLN A 54 -12.18 -21.82 -3.74
C GLN A 54 -11.48 -23.17 -3.57
N ALA A 55 -12.20 -24.27 -3.78
CA ALA A 55 -11.60 -25.61 -3.74
C ALA A 55 -10.49 -25.76 -4.78
N TYR A 56 -10.72 -25.29 -6.01
CA TYR A 56 -9.71 -25.31 -7.06
C TYR A 56 -8.46 -24.48 -6.73
N LEU A 57 -8.64 -23.25 -6.21
CA LEU A 57 -7.53 -22.39 -5.85
C LEU A 57 -6.73 -22.94 -4.65
N ARG A 58 -7.40 -23.53 -3.65
CA ARG A 58 -6.73 -24.11 -2.47
C ARG A 58 -5.92 -25.37 -2.75
N ASN A 59 -6.19 -26.06 -3.85
CA ASN A 59 -5.40 -27.24 -4.26
C ASN A 59 -4.03 -26.88 -4.84
N ASP A 60 -3.76 -25.60 -5.09
CA ASP A 60 -2.52 -25.13 -5.71
C ASP A 60 -2.10 -23.79 -5.07
N ASP A 61 -1.16 -23.88 -4.14
CA ASP A 61 -0.64 -22.74 -3.38
C ASP A 61 -0.15 -21.60 -4.27
N THR A 62 0.45 -21.92 -5.42
CA THR A 62 0.96 -20.92 -6.35
C THR A 62 -0.19 -20.17 -7.03
N LYS A 63 -1.24 -20.89 -7.46
CA LYS A 63 -2.45 -20.26 -7.99
C LYS A 63 -3.17 -19.46 -6.92
N PHE A 64 -3.26 -19.98 -5.70
CA PHE A 64 -3.86 -19.27 -4.57
C PHE A 64 -3.12 -17.95 -4.29
N PHE A 65 -1.79 -17.99 -4.18
CA PHE A 65 -0.98 -16.82 -3.93
C PHE A 65 -1.06 -15.81 -5.08
N ASN A 66 -1.01 -16.27 -6.33
CA ASN A 66 -1.18 -15.37 -7.48
C ASN A 66 -2.58 -14.73 -7.50
N PHE A 67 -3.60 -15.47 -7.06
CA PHE A 67 -4.96 -14.98 -6.94
C PHE A 67 -5.14 -14.04 -5.77
N PHE A 68 -4.91 -14.42 -4.52
CA PHE A 68 -5.20 -13.55 -3.37
C PHE A 68 -4.04 -12.64 -2.94
N ARG A 69 -2.82 -12.82 -3.48
CA ARG A 69 -1.57 -12.18 -3.04
C ARG A 69 -1.23 -12.42 -1.57
N MET A 70 -1.69 -13.55 -1.04
CA MET A 70 -1.40 -14.02 0.31
C MET A 70 -1.40 -15.55 0.31
N SER A 71 -0.73 -16.14 1.30
CA SER A 71 -0.72 -17.58 1.50
C SER A 71 -2.08 -18.07 2.00
N ILE A 72 -2.36 -19.37 1.85
CA ILE A 72 -3.58 -19.99 2.39
C ILE A 72 -3.68 -19.79 3.92
N PRO A 73 -2.62 -20.02 4.73
CA PRO A 73 -2.67 -19.77 6.16
C PRO A 73 -3.00 -18.32 6.53
N SER A 74 -2.37 -17.34 5.86
CA SER A 74 -2.65 -15.92 6.11
C SER A 74 -4.07 -15.54 5.74
N PHE A 75 -4.61 -16.13 4.66
CA PHE A 75 -6.01 -15.92 4.28
C PHE A 75 -6.97 -16.51 5.33
N ASP A 76 -6.68 -17.70 5.85
CA ASP A 76 -7.53 -18.36 6.85
C ASP A 76 -7.48 -17.64 8.19
N GLU A 77 -6.31 -17.15 8.59
CA GLU A 77 -6.16 -16.28 9.76
C GLU A 77 -6.98 -15.00 9.59
N LEU A 78 -6.83 -14.32 8.45
CA LEU A 78 -7.57 -13.10 8.15
C LEU A 78 -9.08 -13.33 8.16
N HIS A 79 -9.54 -14.41 7.53
CA HIS A 79 -10.94 -14.79 7.57
C HIS A 79 -11.41 -15.07 9.00
N GLY A 80 -10.63 -15.78 9.81
CA GLY A 80 -10.95 -16.06 11.21
C GLY A 80 -11.16 -14.79 12.03
N ARG A 81 -10.32 -13.76 11.83
CA ARG A 81 -10.44 -12.46 12.52
C ARG A 81 -11.65 -11.64 12.07
N LEU A 82 -12.07 -11.77 10.81
CA LEU A 82 -13.16 -10.96 10.24
C LEU A 82 -14.53 -11.63 10.30
N LYS A 83 -14.57 -12.96 10.42
CA LYS A 83 -15.77 -13.78 10.24
C LYS A 83 -16.98 -13.23 10.99
N ASP A 84 -16.81 -12.92 12.26
CA ASP A 84 -17.92 -12.49 13.13
C ASP A 84 -18.36 -11.05 12.83
N THR A 85 -17.44 -10.20 12.37
CA THR A 85 -17.74 -8.81 12.00
C THR A 85 -18.52 -8.70 10.69
N ILE A 86 -18.25 -9.58 9.72
CA ILE A 86 -18.86 -9.53 8.39
C ILE A 86 -20.01 -10.54 8.20
N GLN A 87 -20.34 -11.32 9.23
CA GLN A 87 -21.40 -12.31 9.16
C GLN A 87 -22.77 -11.67 8.95
N ARG A 88 -23.52 -12.21 7.98
CA ARG A 88 -24.89 -11.79 7.68
C ARG A 88 -25.89 -12.89 8.07
N LYS A 89 -27.14 -12.49 8.29
CA LYS A 89 -28.25 -13.42 8.54
C LYS A 89 -28.99 -13.72 7.25
N ASN A 90 -29.49 -14.95 7.12
CA ASN A 90 -30.39 -15.32 6.03
C ASN A 90 -31.68 -14.48 6.11
N THR A 91 -32.22 -14.13 4.95
CA THR A 91 -33.56 -13.53 4.87
C THR A 91 -34.56 -14.58 4.43
N LYS A 92 -35.86 -14.30 4.59
CA LYS A 92 -36.93 -15.22 4.13
C LYS A 92 -36.87 -15.52 2.62
N MET A 93 -36.25 -14.65 1.83
CA MET A 93 -36.19 -14.77 0.36
C MET A 93 -34.86 -15.33 -0.16
N ARG A 94 -33.77 -15.28 0.61
CA ARG A 94 -32.45 -15.77 0.16
C ARG A 94 -31.50 -16.07 1.30
N ASN A 95 -30.63 -17.04 1.07
CA ASN A 95 -29.45 -17.28 1.91
C ASN A 95 -28.46 -16.12 1.79
N CYS A 96 -27.80 -15.80 2.90
CA CYS A 96 -26.73 -14.82 2.92
C CYS A 96 -25.45 -15.38 2.29
N ILE A 97 -24.65 -14.46 1.73
CA ILE A 97 -23.31 -14.75 1.23
C ILE A 97 -22.42 -15.02 2.45
N GLN A 98 -21.63 -16.09 2.42
CA GLN A 98 -20.82 -16.46 3.58
C GLN A 98 -19.64 -15.48 3.75
N PRO A 99 -19.17 -15.23 5.00
CA PRO A 99 -18.02 -14.35 5.29
C PRO A 99 -16.80 -14.62 4.41
N LEU A 100 -16.53 -15.90 4.17
CA LEU A 100 -15.43 -16.37 3.33
C LEU A 100 -15.53 -15.88 1.88
N GLU A 101 -16.74 -15.93 1.32
CA GLU A 101 -17.02 -15.46 -0.03
C GLU A 101 -16.99 -13.93 -0.08
N MET A 102 -17.48 -13.26 0.96
CA MET A 102 -17.42 -11.80 1.08
C MET A 102 -15.98 -11.28 1.09
N LEU A 103 -15.09 -11.94 1.84
CA LEU A 103 -13.66 -11.61 1.87
C LEU A 103 -13.02 -11.79 0.49
N ALA A 104 -13.23 -12.94 -0.14
CA ALA A 104 -12.64 -13.24 -1.44
C ALA A 104 -13.21 -12.35 -2.56
N ILE A 105 -14.50 -12.01 -2.52
CA ILE A 105 -15.14 -11.02 -3.40
C ILE A 105 -14.43 -9.68 -3.25
N THR A 106 -14.23 -9.21 -2.02
CA THR A 106 -13.57 -7.93 -1.75
C THR A 106 -12.15 -7.88 -2.28
N LEU A 107 -11.42 -8.98 -2.17
CA LEU A 107 -10.05 -9.04 -2.64
C LEU A 107 -9.94 -9.06 -4.17
N ARG A 108 -10.90 -9.61 -4.93
CA ARG A 108 -10.70 -9.89 -6.37
C ARG A 108 -11.91 -9.80 -7.33
N VAL A 109 -13.13 -9.58 -6.86
CA VAL A 109 -14.33 -9.57 -7.73
C VAL A 109 -14.79 -8.14 -8.06
N GLY A 110 -15.29 -7.95 -9.28
CA GLY A 110 -15.63 -6.67 -9.89
C GLY A 110 -16.67 -5.82 -9.14
N ILE A 111 -16.49 -4.51 -9.26
CA ILE A 111 -17.00 -3.44 -8.37
C ILE A 111 -18.52 -3.23 -8.42
N SER A 112 -19.18 -3.51 -9.54
CA SER A 112 -20.57 -3.07 -9.78
C SER A 112 -21.63 -3.87 -8.99
N THR A 113 -21.43 -5.16 -8.76
CA THR A 113 -22.39 -6.01 -8.02
C THR A 113 -22.02 -6.16 -6.54
N ALA A 114 -20.74 -6.02 -6.20
CA ALA A 114 -20.22 -6.29 -4.87
C ALA A 114 -20.01 -5.04 -3.99
N ARG A 115 -20.38 -3.83 -4.45
CA ARG A 115 -20.07 -2.55 -3.78
C ARG A 115 -20.36 -2.55 -2.27
N VAL A 116 -21.54 -3.02 -1.86
CA VAL A 116 -21.92 -3.05 -0.43
C VAL A 116 -21.03 -4.00 0.35
N ILE A 117 -20.73 -5.18 -0.20
CA ILE A 117 -19.84 -6.18 0.41
C ILE A 117 -18.43 -5.60 0.54
N VAL A 118 -17.90 -5.02 -0.53
CA VAL A 118 -16.56 -4.41 -0.54
C VAL A 118 -16.46 -3.32 0.54
N LYS A 119 -17.47 -2.44 0.63
CA LYS A 119 -17.50 -1.39 1.65
C LYS A 119 -17.48 -1.98 3.06
N ASP A 120 -18.35 -2.95 3.34
CA ASP A 120 -18.47 -3.56 4.66
C ASP A 120 -17.18 -4.30 5.07
N VAL A 121 -16.61 -5.08 4.15
CA VAL A 121 -15.38 -5.85 4.41
C VAL A 121 -14.18 -4.93 4.55
N CYS A 122 -14.03 -3.87 3.73
CA CYS A 122 -12.96 -2.88 3.90
C CYS A 122 -13.07 -2.15 5.24
N GLN A 123 -14.29 -1.83 5.69
CA GLN A 123 -14.50 -1.22 6.99
C GLN A 123 -14.13 -2.18 8.13
N ALA A 124 -14.54 -3.45 8.03
CA ALA A 124 -14.17 -4.48 9.00
C ALA A 124 -12.66 -4.68 9.06
N LEU A 125 -11.99 -4.77 7.90
CA LEU A 125 -10.53 -4.85 7.78
C LEU A 125 -9.84 -3.70 8.51
N TRP A 126 -10.29 -2.47 8.25
CA TRP A 126 -9.74 -1.29 8.91
C TRP A 126 -9.92 -1.37 10.42
N ASN A 127 -11.14 -1.64 10.89
CA ASN A 127 -11.44 -1.65 12.33
C ASN A 127 -10.67 -2.74 13.09
N VAL A 128 -10.45 -3.91 12.47
CA VAL A 128 -9.80 -5.05 13.11
C VAL A 128 -8.27 -4.97 13.04
N LEU A 129 -7.70 -4.47 11.94
CA LEU A 129 -6.27 -4.57 11.67
C LEU A 129 -5.51 -3.24 11.75
N GLN A 130 -6.18 -2.09 11.72
CA GLN A 130 -5.49 -0.80 11.59
C GLN A 130 -4.50 -0.55 12.73
N SER A 131 -4.85 -0.87 13.97
CA SER A 131 -3.98 -0.62 15.13
C SER A 131 -2.74 -1.51 15.15
N GLU A 132 -2.84 -2.73 14.61
CA GLU A 132 -1.73 -3.68 14.50
C GLU A 132 -0.83 -3.36 13.29
N CYS A 133 -1.43 -3.01 12.15
CA CYS A 133 -0.71 -2.76 10.90
C CYS A 133 -0.14 -1.35 10.79
N LEU A 134 -0.82 -0.36 11.39
CA LEU A 134 -0.47 1.07 11.35
C LEU A 134 -0.60 1.66 12.78
N PRO A 135 0.23 1.19 13.73
CA PRO A 135 0.23 1.71 15.09
C PRO A 135 0.60 3.20 15.11
N HIS A 136 0.24 3.88 16.20
CA HIS A 136 0.59 5.29 16.36
C HIS A 136 2.12 5.45 16.39
N PRO A 137 2.69 6.38 15.60
CA PRO A 137 4.13 6.58 15.55
C PRO A 137 4.69 6.95 16.93
N THR A 138 5.66 6.18 17.44
CA THR A 138 6.41 6.50 18.66
C THR A 138 7.85 6.85 18.35
N LYS A 139 8.56 7.41 19.33
CA LYS A 139 9.97 7.76 19.19
C LYS A 139 10.83 6.52 18.97
N GLU A 140 10.57 5.46 19.72
CA GLU A 140 11.29 4.19 19.63
C GLU A 140 11.09 3.54 18.25
N MET A 141 9.88 3.64 17.69
CA MET A 141 9.62 3.21 16.32
C MET A 141 10.46 4.01 15.33
N GLY A 142 10.50 5.34 15.45
CA GLY A 142 11.32 6.21 14.59
C GLY A 142 12.81 5.88 14.66
N GLU A 143 13.34 5.67 15.87
CA GLU A 143 14.74 5.25 16.08
C GLU A 143 15.03 3.89 15.44
N SER A 144 14.13 2.92 15.59
CA SER A 144 14.27 1.61 14.94
C SER A 144 14.28 1.70 13.42
N VAL A 145 13.42 2.55 12.85
CA VAL A 145 13.37 2.80 11.39
C VAL A 145 14.69 3.44 10.93
N ALA A 146 15.18 4.45 11.66
CA ALA A 146 16.46 5.12 11.37
C ALA A 146 17.64 4.17 11.38
N SER A 147 17.78 3.34 12.42
CA SER A 147 18.83 2.31 12.45
C SER A 147 18.71 1.32 11.30
N GLY A 148 17.49 0.96 10.89
CA GLY A 148 17.28 0.08 9.76
C GLY A 148 17.71 0.69 8.42
N PHE A 149 17.43 1.97 8.17
CA PHE A 149 17.91 2.67 6.96
C PHE A 149 19.42 2.90 6.98
N GLU A 150 20.00 3.16 8.14
CA GLU A 150 21.45 3.26 8.30
C GLU A 150 22.14 1.93 7.93
N GLN A 151 21.61 0.80 8.42
CA GLN A 151 22.18 -0.53 8.16
C GLN A 151 21.99 -1.00 6.71
N THR A 152 20.83 -0.70 6.09
CA THR A 152 20.47 -1.25 4.77
C THR A 152 20.85 -0.34 3.62
N ALA A 153 20.84 0.98 3.82
CA ALA A 153 21.01 1.99 2.78
C ALA A 153 22.09 3.04 3.10
N ASN A 154 22.82 2.90 4.23
CA ASN A 154 23.80 3.87 4.71
C ASN A 154 23.23 5.30 4.82
N PHE A 155 21.96 5.40 5.24
CA PHE A 155 21.25 6.66 5.36
C PHE A 155 20.85 6.90 6.83
N PRO A 156 21.74 7.51 7.64
CA PRO A 156 21.50 7.72 9.06
C PRO A 156 20.34 8.71 9.29
N HIS A 157 19.65 8.54 10.42
CA HIS A 157 18.54 9.40 10.85
C HIS A 157 17.30 9.44 9.92
N CYS A 158 17.19 8.55 8.92
CA CYS A 158 15.97 8.46 8.11
C CYS A 158 14.85 7.75 8.86
N ILE A 159 13.76 8.46 9.13
CA ILE A 159 12.62 7.90 9.86
C ILE A 159 11.49 7.43 8.93
N GLY A 160 11.72 7.42 7.62
CA GLY A 160 10.79 6.87 6.65
C GLY A 160 11.06 7.29 5.21
N ALA A 161 10.66 6.43 4.27
CA ALA A 161 10.59 6.73 2.84
C ALA A 161 9.15 7.09 2.46
N VAL A 162 8.95 8.31 1.95
CA VAL A 162 7.67 8.90 1.58
C VAL A 162 7.46 8.74 0.08
N ASP A 163 6.33 8.17 -0.32
CA ASP A 163 5.91 8.06 -1.72
C ASP A 163 4.41 8.32 -1.87
N GLY A 164 4.05 8.86 -3.04
CA GLY A 164 2.71 9.22 -3.43
C GLY A 164 2.14 8.31 -4.51
N LYS A 165 0.85 7.96 -4.40
CA LYS A 165 0.12 7.20 -5.41
C LYS A 165 -1.22 7.85 -5.72
N HIS A 166 -1.41 8.19 -6.98
CA HIS A 166 -2.71 8.62 -7.49
C HIS A 166 -3.64 7.42 -7.72
N VAL A 167 -4.80 7.44 -7.05
CA VAL A 167 -5.91 6.50 -7.28
C VAL A 167 -6.86 7.15 -8.27
N ARG A 168 -6.95 6.59 -9.48
CA ARG A 168 -7.83 7.08 -10.56
C ARG A 168 -9.29 7.14 -10.12
N LEU A 169 -9.95 8.22 -10.51
CA LEU A 169 -11.36 8.48 -10.31
C LEU A 169 -12.07 8.75 -11.64
N VAL A 170 -13.37 8.48 -11.66
CA VAL A 170 -14.28 9.14 -12.60
C VAL A 170 -14.49 10.56 -12.10
N ASN A 171 -14.46 11.55 -13.00
CA ASN A 171 -14.64 12.96 -12.66
C ASN A 171 -15.83 13.16 -11.70
N PRO A 172 -15.59 13.60 -10.45
CA PRO A 172 -16.67 13.90 -9.53
C PRO A 172 -17.47 15.12 -10.03
N ILE A 173 -18.80 15.04 -9.94
CA ILE A 173 -19.71 16.12 -10.32
C ILE A 173 -19.33 17.40 -9.56
N GLU A 174 -19.29 18.54 -10.25
CA GLU A 174 -19.01 19.87 -9.68
C GLU A 174 -17.63 20.03 -9.00
N SER A 175 -16.66 19.13 -9.27
CA SER A 175 -15.34 19.19 -8.62
C SER A 175 -14.29 20.07 -9.31
N GLY A 176 -14.62 20.67 -10.46
CA GLY A 176 -13.70 21.48 -11.25
C GLY A 176 -12.43 20.71 -11.62
N SER A 177 -11.26 21.32 -11.40
CA SER A 177 -9.94 20.71 -11.61
C SER A 177 -9.30 20.16 -10.32
N MET A 178 -10.01 20.17 -9.18
CA MET A 178 -9.43 19.79 -7.88
C MET A 178 -8.79 18.39 -7.90
N TYR A 179 -9.49 17.42 -8.46
CA TYR A 179 -8.97 16.05 -8.56
C TYR A 179 -8.13 15.82 -9.81
N TYR A 180 -8.00 16.80 -10.71
CA TYR A 180 -7.26 16.64 -11.95
C TYR A 180 -5.75 16.78 -11.69
N ASN A 181 -4.99 15.74 -12.00
CA ASN A 181 -3.55 15.69 -11.72
C ASN A 181 -2.72 16.06 -12.95
N TYR A 182 -1.40 16.18 -12.74
CA TYR A 182 -0.42 16.50 -13.78
C TYR A 182 -0.25 15.42 -14.87
N LYS A 183 -0.88 14.24 -14.71
CA LYS A 183 -0.86 13.13 -15.67
C LYS A 183 -2.16 13.07 -16.50
N ASP A 184 -2.92 14.16 -16.52
CA ASP A 184 -4.15 14.32 -17.29
C ASP A 184 -5.27 13.33 -16.92
N TYR A 185 -5.45 13.05 -15.63
CA TYR A 185 -6.62 12.32 -15.15
C TYR A 185 -7.08 12.72 -13.75
N TYR A 186 -8.35 12.45 -13.45
CA TYR A 186 -8.93 12.66 -12.12
C TYR A 186 -8.45 11.61 -11.13
N SER A 187 -8.03 12.02 -9.92
CA SER A 187 -7.51 11.13 -8.90
C SER A 187 -7.61 11.69 -7.49
N ILE A 188 -7.63 10.79 -6.51
CA ILE A 188 -7.27 11.07 -5.11
C ILE A 188 -5.82 10.67 -4.90
N ALA A 189 -5.07 11.48 -4.18
CA ALA A 189 -3.73 11.14 -3.74
C ALA A 189 -3.76 10.30 -2.45
N LEU A 190 -2.96 9.24 -2.46
CA LEU A 190 -2.59 8.44 -1.30
C LEU A 190 -1.10 8.63 -1.07
N MET A 191 -0.72 9.02 0.13
CA MET A 191 0.67 9.12 0.53
C MET A 191 0.97 8.03 1.56
N GLY A 192 2.07 7.31 1.38
CA GLY A 192 2.55 6.30 2.31
C GLY A 192 3.96 6.61 2.76
N ILE A 193 4.26 6.26 4.01
CA ILE A 193 5.61 6.28 4.55
C ILE A 193 5.98 4.85 4.91
N ALA A 194 7.09 4.36 4.37
CA ALA A 194 7.58 3.01 4.60
C ALA A 194 8.88 3.00 5.42
N ASP A 195 9.06 1.94 6.21
CA ASP A 195 10.33 1.63 6.86
C ASP A 195 11.32 0.94 5.92
N SER A 196 12.53 0.70 6.41
CA SER A 196 13.60 -0.03 5.71
C SER A 196 13.28 -1.49 5.41
N LYS A 197 12.19 -2.04 5.97
CA LYS A 197 11.69 -3.39 5.72
C LYS A 197 10.50 -3.39 4.75
N TYR A 198 10.25 -2.27 4.06
CA TYR A 198 9.16 -2.09 3.12
C TYR A 198 7.76 -2.24 3.73
N ARG A 199 7.62 -1.91 5.02
CA ARG A 199 6.33 -1.91 5.73
C ARG A 199 5.86 -0.47 5.89
N PHE A 200 4.58 -0.22 5.67
CA PHE A 200 4.02 1.10 5.94
C PHE A 200 4.03 1.40 7.44
N VAL A 201 4.57 2.55 7.81
CA VAL A 201 4.54 3.10 9.19
C VAL A 201 3.50 4.21 9.33
N PHE A 202 3.13 4.84 8.22
CA PHE A 202 2.11 5.87 8.18
C PHE A 202 1.47 5.93 6.80
N VAL A 203 0.19 6.24 6.73
CA VAL A 203 -0.53 6.49 5.47
C VAL A 203 -1.46 7.68 5.63
N HIS A 204 -1.57 8.49 4.59
CA HIS A 204 -2.56 9.55 4.46
C HIS A 204 -3.32 9.37 3.15
N ILE A 205 -4.64 9.35 3.22
CA ILE A 205 -5.51 9.04 2.08
C ILE A 205 -6.55 10.15 1.97
N GLY A 206 -6.77 10.68 0.77
CA GLY A 206 -7.90 11.57 0.49
C GLY A 206 -7.54 12.95 -0.02
N SER A 207 -6.25 13.28 -0.17
CA SER A 207 -5.83 14.58 -0.72
C SER A 207 -6.18 14.70 -2.20
N TYR A 208 -6.20 15.94 -2.69
CA TYR A 208 -6.62 16.21 -4.06
C TYR A 208 -5.57 15.75 -5.07
N GLY A 209 -6.01 15.33 -6.26
CA GLY A 209 -5.12 14.88 -7.32
C GLY A 209 -4.19 15.98 -7.85
N LYS A 210 -4.55 17.25 -7.70
CA LYS A 210 -3.69 18.38 -8.05
C LYS A 210 -2.56 18.63 -7.05
N ASP A 211 -2.69 18.13 -5.82
CA ASP A 211 -1.75 18.42 -4.74
C ASP A 211 -0.46 17.61 -4.95
N CYS A 212 0.69 18.23 -4.71
CA CYS A 212 1.98 17.53 -4.75
C CYS A 212 2.29 16.85 -3.42
N ASP A 213 3.12 15.79 -3.46
CA ASP A 213 3.45 14.96 -2.30
C ASP A 213 4.02 15.77 -1.13
N SER A 214 4.82 16.80 -1.41
CA SER A 214 5.42 17.66 -0.38
C SER A 214 4.38 18.52 0.34
N SER A 215 3.38 19.04 -0.37
CA SER A 215 2.26 19.80 0.21
C SER A 215 1.36 18.88 1.04
N ILE A 216 1.05 17.70 0.50
CA ILE A 216 0.27 16.68 1.22
C ILE A 216 0.97 16.29 2.52
N PHE A 217 2.28 16.04 2.46
CA PHE A 217 3.07 15.64 3.62
C PHE A 217 3.00 16.67 4.76
N LYS A 218 3.17 17.95 4.43
CA LYS A 218 3.12 19.06 5.41
C LYS A 218 1.75 19.22 6.08
N GLU A 219 0.68 18.87 5.38
CA GLU A 219 -0.67 18.95 5.95
C GLU A 219 -1.03 17.79 6.88
N THR A 220 -0.24 16.72 6.88
CA THR A 220 -0.53 15.54 7.69
C THR A 220 -0.37 15.80 9.19
N GLN A 221 -1.13 15.03 9.98
CA GLN A 221 -1.01 15.03 11.43
C GLN A 221 0.40 14.63 11.87
N LEU A 222 1.05 13.72 11.14
CA LEU A 222 2.42 13.32 11.43
C LEU A 222 3.40 14.50 11.34
N TRP A 223 3.36 15.26 10.25
CA TRP A 223 4.24 16.43 10.09
C TRP A 223 3.97 17.47 11.19
N LYS A 224 2.69 17.78 11.45
CA LYS A 224 2.27 18.72 12.51
C LYS A 224 2.74 18.26 13.89
N SER A 225 2.67 16.96 14.19
CA SER A 225 3.19 16.38 15.42
C SER A 225 4.71 16.55 15.51
N ILE A 226 5.47 16.23 14.46
CA ILE A 226 6.93 16.38 14.42
C ILE A 226 7.34 17.85 14.62
N GLU A 227 6.67 18.79 13.95
CA GLU A 227 6.96 20.23 14.07
C GLU A 227 6.62 20.77 15.47
N SER A 228 5.57 20.24 16.11
CA SER A 228 5.22 20.62 17.48
C SER A 228 6.16 19.99 18.53
N SER A 229 6.61 18.76 18.32
CA SER A 229 7.53 18.04 19.21
C SER A 229 8.98 18.51 19.05
N SER A 230 9.38 18.95 17.86
CA SER A 230 10.71 19.54 17.63
C SER A 230 10.92 20.85 18.38
N LYS A 231 9.84 21.58 18.69
CA LYS A 231 9.88 22.77 19.57
C LYS A 231 10.12 22.44 21.05
N ASN A 232 9.96 21.18 21.48
CA ASN A 232 10.01 20.78 22.90
C ASN A 232 10.96 19.62 23.23
N LEU A 233 11.66 19.00 22.27
CA LEU A 233 12.56 17.85 22.54
C LEU A 233 13.87 17.93 21.72
N PRO A 234 15.04 17.97 22.38
CA PRO A 234 16.33 17.79 21.71
C PRO A 234 16.46 16.32 21.29
N GLY A 235 16.41 16.05 19.98
CA GLY A 235 16.56 14.70 19.42
C GLY A 235 15.90 14.51 18.05
N TYR A 236 14.81 15.21 17.77
CA TYR A 236 14.17 15.20 16.43
C TYR A 236 14.76 16.22 15.46
N SER A 237 15.60 17.15 15.94
CA SER A 237 16.18 18.23 15.13
C SER A 237 17.05 17.76 13.96
N ASN A 238 17.50 16.50 13.97
CA ASN A 238 18.35 15.90 12.92
C ASN A 238 17.66 14.74 12.17
N SER A 239 16.35 14.53 12.39
CA SER A 239 15.61 13.48 11.68
C SER A 239 15.31 13.89 10.24
N SER A 240 15.47 12.95 9.31
CA SER A 240 15.25 13.17 7.88
C SER A 240 14.22 12.19 7.31
N PHE A 241 13.54 12.59 6.24
CA PHE A 241 12.67 11.72 5.45
C PHE A 241 13.25 11.61 4.05
N LEU A 242 13.22 10.41 3.47
CA LEU A 242 13.46 10.22 2.04
C LEU A 242 12.15 10.53 1.32
N ILE A 243 12.07 11.65 0.62
CA ILE A 243 10.89 12.00 -0.19
C ILE A 243 11.27 11.80 -1.65
N ASP A 244 10.56 10.92 -2.37
CA ASP A 244 10.69 10.86 -3.82
C ASP A 244 10.06 12.13 -4.41
N GLY A 245 10.90 13.15 -4.58
CA GLY A 245 10.56 14.32 -5.35
C GLY A 245 10.53 13.95 -6.82
N SER A 246 9.38 13.52 -7.34
CA SER A 246 9.10 13.70 -8.77
C SER A 246 8.81 15.18 -9.06
N ALA A 247 9.79 16.03 -8.74
CA ALA A 247 9.90 17.35 -9.34
C ALA A 247 10.20 17.12 -10.82
N GLY A 248 9.30 17.57 -11.68
CA GLY A 248 9.57 17.68 -13.10
C GLY A 248 10.92 18.36 -13.30
N ARG A 249 11.69 17.82 -14.24
CA ARG A 249 12.81 18.55 -14.83
C ARG A 249 12.24 19.84 -15.39
N GLU A 250 12.68 20.97 -14.87
CA GLU A 250 12.88 22.18 -15.68
C GLU A 250 14.35 22.21 -16.12
#